data_AF-A0A2N6F273-F1
#
_entry.id   AF-A0A2N6F273-F1
#
_cell.length_a   1.000
_cell.length_b   1.000
_cell.length_c   1.000
_cell.angle_alpha   90.00
_cell.angle_beta   90.00
_cell.angle_gamma   90.00
#
_symmetry.space_group_name_H-M   'P 1'
#
loop_
_entity.id
_entity.type
_entity.pdbx_description
1 polymer ?
#
loop_
_entity_poly.entity_id
_entity_poly.type
_entity_poly.pdbx_seq_one_letter_code
_entity_poly.pdbx_strand_id
1 'polypeptide(L)'
;MFYNELQHRFSQLIERNDLADKTVEIKARILSNEEAIGNPSRDDYPLLKGKEFLMEARFMDVSGQAYTDAPSELTTTLAEIANSKLDDTPQRALFIATLNAVVRYLDGDLKTVHCRNDEPEKCADQIIEAIRPADPHTVGLVGLQPAILAVLSKTYGPENVLCVDRDTSLRGTSKHDVPILWGDEETTEMVFSRSDVVLSTGSTVVNG
;
A
#
# COMPACT_ATOMS: atom_id res chain seq x y z
N MET A 1 12.40 4.91 -14.72
CA MET A 1 13.49 4.01 -14.28
C MET A 1 12.96 2.96 -13.30
N PHE A 2 12.31 3.38 -12.20
CA PHE A 2 11.74 2.46 -11.19
C PHE A 2 10.81 1.39 -11.76
N TYR A 3 9.73 1.78 -12.45
CA TYR A 3 8.75 0.82 -13.00
C TYR A 3 9.36 -0.13 -14.04
N ASN A 4 10.24 0.36 -14.91
CA ASN A 4 10.93 -0.47 -15.90
C ASN A 4 11.78 -1.56 -15.23
N GLU A 5 12.51 -1.22 -14.15
CA GLU A 5 13.30 -2.19 -13.39
C GLU A 5 12.38 -3.20 -12.67
N LEU A 6 11.27 -2.73 -12.10
CA LEU A 6 10.30 -3.59 -11.43
C LEU A 6 9.68 -4.60 -12.41
N GLN A 7 9.27 -4.15 -13.60
CA GLN A 7 8.78 -5.01 -14.68
C GLN A 7 9.85 -5.99 -15.15
N HIS A 8 11.09 -5.52 -15.34
CA HIS A 8 12.18 -6.39 -15.77
C HIS A 8 12.42 -7.53 -14.77
N ARG A 9 12.47 -7.23 -13.47
CA ARG A 9 12.62 -8.24 -12.41
C ARG A 9 11.42 -9.19 -12.35
N PHE A 10 10.21 -8.66 -12.56
CA PHE A 10 9.01 -9.48 -12.59
C PHE A 10 9.01 -10.46 -13.76
N SER A 11 9.40 -10.02 -14.96
CA SER A 11 9.55 -10.90 -16.13
C SER A 11 10.58 -12.01 -15.87
N GLN A 12 11.74 -11.65 -15.30
CA GLN A 12 12.75 -12.65 -14.90
C GLN A 12 12.22 -13.65 -13.87
N LEU A 13 11.40 -13.19 -12.91
CA LEU A 13 10.79 -14.04 -11.90
C LEU A 13 9.81 -15.04 -12.52
N ILE A 14 8.98 -14.59 -13.47
CA ILE A 14 8.05 -15.43 -14.22
C ILE A 14 8.80 -16.48 -15.04
N GLU A 15 9.83 -16.06 -15.79
CA GLU A 15 10.62 -16.94 -16.65
C GLU A 15 11.37 -18.01 -15.84
N ARG A 16 12.08 -17.62 -14.77
CA ARG A 16 12.88 -18.55 -13.95
C ARG A 16 12.06 -19.63 -13.24
N ASN A 17 10.77 -19.39 -13.04
CA ASN A 17 9.85 -20.32 -12.38
C ASN A 17 8.92 -21.02 -13.38
N ASP A 18 9.19 -20.94 -14.68
CA ASP A 18 8.38 -21.54 -15.76
C ASP A 18 6.88 -21.16 -15.68
N LEU A 19 6.59 -19.92 -15.27
CA LEU A 19 5.24 -19.41 -15.08
C LEU A 19 4.67 -18.71 -16.33
N ALA A 20 5.50 -18.48 -17.36
CA ALA A 20 5.13 -17.69 -18.54
C ALA A 20 3.96 -18.29 -19.33
N ASP A 21 3.98 -19.61 -19.55
CA ASP A 21 2.97 -20.34 -20.35
C ASP A 21 1.83 -20.93 -19.50
N LYS A 22 1.84 -20.71 -18.18
CA LYS A 22 0.71 -21.12 -17.35
C LYS A 22 -0.47 -20.24 -17.70
N THR A 23 -1.58 -20.86 -18.14
CA THR A 23 -2.86 -20.17 -18.35
C THR A 23 -3.33 -19.66 -17.01
N VAL A 24 -2.95 -18.42 -16.75
CA VAL A 24 -3.29 -17.75 -15.53
C VAL A 24 -4.37 -16.79 -15.94
N GLU A 25 -5.56 -17.08 -15.46
CA GLU A 25 -6.64 -16.11 -15.48
C GLU A 25 -6.46 -15.24 -14.24
N ILE A 26 -5.68 -14.17 -14.37
CA ILE A 26 -5.55 -13.19 -13.29
C ILE A 26 -6.84 -12.41 -13.29
N LYS A 27 -7.64 -12.60 -12.25
CA LYS A 27 -8.83 -11.79 -12.03
C LYS A 27 -8.45 -10.66 -11.12
N ALA A 28 -8.25 -9.49 -11.70
CA ALA A 28 -8.17 -8.24 -10.97
C ALA A 28 -9.59 -7.69 -10.80
N ARG A 29 -10.06 -7.62 -9.57
CA ARG A 29 -11.39 -7.09 -9.25
C ARG A 29 -11.31 -6.05 -8.14
N ILE A 30 -12.35 -5.23 -8.04
CA ILE A 30 -12.50 -4.25 -6.97
C ILE A 30 -13.16 -4.93 -5.77
N LEU A 31 -12.57 -4.81 -4.59
CA LEU A 31 -13.18 -5.33 -3.37
C LEU A 31 -14.24 -4.36 -2.83
N SER A 32 -15.36 -4.90 -2.36
CA SER A 32 -16.31 -4.13 -1.53
C SER A 32 -15.67 -3.75 -0.19
N ASN A 33 -16.22 -2.75 0.52
CA ASN A 33 -15.70 -2.35 1.84
C ASN A 33 -15.64 -3.53 2.83
N GLU A 34 -16.67 -4.38 2.84
CA GLU A 34 -16.70 -5.58 3.68
C GLU A 34 -15.61 -6.59 3.29
N GLU A 35 -15.28 -6.72 2.01
CA GLU A 35 -14.18 -7.57 1.55
C GLU A 35 -12.79 -6.94 1.78
N ALA A 36 -12.70 -5.63 1.69
CA ALA A 36 -11.44 -4.88 1.77
C ALA A 36 -10.96 -4.71 3.21
N ILE A 37 -11.86 -4.34 4.13
CA ILE A 37 -11.51 -4.05 5.53
C ILE A 37 -12.47 -4.70 6.53
N GLY A 38 -13.57 -5.31 6.11
CA GLY A 38 -14.53 -5.95 7.02
C GLY A 38 -15.30 -4.93 7.85
N ASN A 39 -15.44 -5.20 9.15
CA ASN A 39 -16.19 -4.37 10.10
C ASN A 39 -15.27 -3.86 11.22
N PRO A 40 -14.32 -2.95 10.93
CA PRO A 40 -13.46 -2.36 11.94
C PRO A 40 -14.26 -1.53 12.94
N SER A 41 -13.77 -1.42 14.18
CA SER A 41 -14.37 -0.56 15.20
C SER A 41 -14.26 0.94 14.85
N ARG A 42 -13.28 1.34 14.02
CA ARG A 42 -13.11 2.71 13.54
C ARG A 42 -13.78 2.92 12.19
N ASP A 43 -14.33 4.12 12.00
CA ASP A 43 -15.04 4.52 10.79
C ASP A 43 -14.22 5.48 9.89
N ASP A 44 -13.00 5.83 10.30
CA ASP A 44 -12.23 6.90 9.67
C ASP A 44 -11.22 6.44 8.60
N TYR A 45 -11.22 5.14 8.27
CA TYR A 45 -10.40 4.53 7.23
C TYR A 45 -10.78 5.00 5.82
N PRO A 46 -9.80 5.30 4.94
CA PRO A 46 -10.06 5.69 3.55
C PRO A 46 -10.93 4.70 2.77
N LEU A 47 -10.74 3.39 3.00
CA LEU A 47 -11.53 2.31 2.39
C LEU A 47 -13.03 2.43 2.70
N LEU A 48 -13.39 2.78 3.94
CA LEU A 48 -14.80 2.93 4.32
C LEU A 48 -15.47 4.15 3.70
N LYS A 49 -14.67 5.16 3.36
CA LYS A 49 -15.14 6.45 2.81
C LYS A 49 -15.20 6.45 1.27
N GLY A 50 -14.83 5.34 0.62
CA GLY A 50 -14.82 5.23 -0.84
C GLY A 50 -13.80 6.15 -1.50
N LYS A 51 -12.74 6.53 -0.77
CA LYS A 51 -11.66 7.40 -1.28
C LYS A 51 -10.51 6.60 -1.87
N GLU A 52 -10.28 5.42 -1.33
CA GLU A 52 -9.33 4.45 -1.83
C GLU A 52 -10.04 3.11 -1.96
N PHE A 53 -9.49 2.26 -2.82
CA PHE A 53 -9.99 0.92 -3.08
C PHE A 53 -8.84 -0.08 -2.99
N LEU A 54 -9.16 -1.31 -2.60
CA LEU A 54 -8.26 -2.44 -2.79
C LEU A 54 -8.63 -3.16 -4.08
N MET A 55 -7.69 -3.19 -5.02
CA MET A 55 -7.73 -4.12 -6.15
C MET A 55 -7.11 -5.44 -5.72
N GLU A 56 -7.82 -6.53 -5.97
CA GLU A 56 -7.33 -7.89 -5.72
C GLU A 56 -7.07 -8.60 -7.04
N ALA A 57 -5.84 -9.08 -7.22
CA ALA A 57 -5.48 -10.04 -8.27
C ALA A 57 -5.42 -11.44 -7.67
N ARG A 58 -6.06 -12.41 -8.32
CA ARG A 58 -5.96 -13.83 -7.96
C ARG A 58 -5.02 -14.56 -8.93
N PHE A 59 -3.96 -15.15 -8.39
CA PHE A 59 -3.04 -16.03 -9.10
C PHE A 59 -3.16 -17.44 -8.51
N MET A 60 -3.72 -18.38 -9.26
CA MET A 60 -4.11 -19.69 -8.74
C MET A 60 -5.02 -19.55 -7.49
N ASP A 61 -4.61 -20.06 -6.34
CA ASP A 61 -5.33 -19.94 -5.07
C ASP A 61 -4.76 -18.88 -4.13
N VAL A 62 -3.92 -17.99 -4.65
CA VAL A 62 -3.27 -16.93 -3.89
C VAL A 62 -3.77 -15.57 -4.34
N SER A 63 -4.18 -14.74 -3.37
CA SER A 63 -4.54 -13.34 -3.60
C SER A 63 -3.34 -12.43 -3.34
N GLY A 64 -3.20 -11.41 -4.18
CA GLY A 64 -2.38 -10.23 -3.93
C GLY A 64 -3.22 -8.96 -4.13
N GLN A 65 -3.06 -8.01 -3.22
CA GLN A 65 -3.86 -6.78 -3.22
C GLN A 65 -2.98 -5.54 -3.40
N ALA A 66 -3.55 -4.50 -4.00
CA ALA A 66 -2.92 -3.20 -4.12
C ALA A 66 -3.93 -2.08 -3.81
N TYR A 67 -3.47 -1.07 -3.09
CA TYR A 67 -4.23 0.17 -2.89
C TYR A 67 -4.20 1.02 -4.16
N THR A 68 -5.33 1.63 -4.49
CA THR A 68 -5.45 2.57 -5.61
C THR A 68 -6.63 3.53 -5.40
N ASP A 69 -6.53 4.73 -5.97
CA ASP A 69 -7.63 5.68 -6.10
C ASP A 69 -8.35 5.56 -7.46
N ALA A 70 -7.79 4.79 -8.40
CA ALA A 70 -8.30 4.57 -9.74
C ALA A 70 -8.44 3.06 -10.03
N PRO A 71 -9.43 2.38 -9.42
CA PRO A 71 -9.57 0.94 -9.54
C PRO A 71 -10.12 0.54 -10.91
N SER A 72 -9.77 -0.66 -11.36
CA SER A 72 -10.28 -1.26 -12.60
C SER A 72 -10.48 -2.77 -12.45
N GLU A 73 -11.31 -3.36 -13.30
CA GLU A 73 -11.49 -4.81 -13.36
C GLU A 73 -10.93 -5.35 -14.68
N LEU A 74 -10.09 -6.37 -14.60
CA LEU A 74 -9.49 -6.98 -15.78
C LEU A 74 -9.22 -8.46 -15.55
N THR A 75 -9.46 -9.25 -16.60
CA THR A 75 -9.00 -10.63 -16.71
C THR A 75 -7.94 -10.73 -17.79
N THR A 76 -6.74 -11.20 -17.46
CA THR A 76 -5.59 -11.22 -18.39
C THR A 76 -4.52 -12.23 -17.94
N THR A 77 -3.49 -12.43 -18.76
CA THR A 77 -2.36 -13.34 -18.51
C THR A 77 -1.17 -12.64 -17.86
N LEU A 78 -0.27 -13.41 -17.23
CA LEU A 78 0.99 -12.87 -16.71
C LEU A 78 1.86 -12.23 -17.79
N ALA A 79 1.89 -12.81 -18.99
CA ALA A 79 2.66 -12.28 -20.10
C ALA A 79 2.16 -10.90 -20.54
N GLU A 80 0.84 -10.70 -20.58
CA GLU A 80 0.24 -9.39 -20.87
C GLU A 80 0.53 -8.37 -19.76
N ILE A 81 0.44 -8.77 -18.48
CA ILE A 81 0.80 -7.89 -17.35
C ILE A 81 2.27 -7.50 -17.39
N ALA A 82 3.17 -8.46 -17.60
CA ALA A 82 4.62 -8.22 -17.63
C ALA A 82 5.03 -7.26 -18.76
N ASN A 83 4.29 -7.25 -19.86
CA ASN A 83 4.52 -6.38 -21.03
C ASN A 83 3.61 -5.14 -21.06
N SER A 84 2.79 -4.92 -20.05
CA SER A 84 1.90 -3.75 -19.97
C SER A 84 2.70 -2.46 -19.85
N LYS A 85 2.12 -1.33 -20.26
CA LYS A 85 2.69 -0.02 -19.92
C LYS A 85 2.25 0.33 -18.51
N LEU A 86 3.10 1.00 -17.73
CA LEU A 86 2.79 1.42 -16.35
C LEU A 86 2.67 2.95 -16.27
N ASP A 87 2.08 3.53 -17.32
CA ASP A 87 2.00 4.97 -17.52
C ASP A 87 0.90 5.61 -16.65
N ASP A 88 -0.15 4.86 -16.35
CA ASP A 88 -1.30 5.30 -15.54
C ASP A 88 -1.50 4.50 -14.25
N THR A 89 -2.26 5.08 -13.31
CA THR A 89 -2.51 4.48 -11.99
C THR A 89 -3.29 3.16 -12.06
N PRO A 90 -4.35 3.01 -12.89
CA PRO A 90 -5.04 1.72 -13.05
C PRO A 90 -4.10 0.58 -13.49
N GLN A 91 -3.24 0.82 -14.48
CA GLN A 91 -2.27 -0.17 -14.96
C GLN A 91 -1.25 -0.52 -13.88
N ARG A 92 -0.76 0.49 -13.15
CA ARG A 92 0.13 0.27 -11.99
C ARG A 92 -0.54 -0.55 -10.89
N ALA A 93 -1.78 -0.22 -10.52
CA ALA A 93 -2.53 -0.94 -9.49
C ALA A 93 -2.72 -2.42 -9.87
N LEU A 94 -3.12 -2.68 -11.12
CA LEU A 94 -3.26 -4.02 -11.68
C LEU A 94 -1.93 -4.80 -11.66
N PHE A 95 -0.85 -4.17 -12.10
CA PHE A 95 0.49 -4.77 -12.11
C PHE A 95 0.97 -5.08 -10.69
N ILE A 96 0.81 -4.16 -9.74
CA ILE A 96 1.24 -4.36 -8.34
C ILE A 96 0.40 -5.42 -7.64
N ALA A 97 -0.91 -5.45 -7.83
CA ALA A 97 -1.76 -6.51 -7.28
C ALA A 97 -1.33 -7.89 -7.82
N THR A 98 -1.04 -7.95 -9.11
CA THR A 98 -0.53 -9.16 -9.78
C THR A 98 0.84 -9.60 -9.24
N LEU A 99 1.79 -8.66 -9.14
CA LEU A 99 3.10 -8.90 -8.57
C LEU A 99 2.98 -9.47 -7.14
N ASN A 100 2.14 -8.85 -6.32
CA ASN A 100 1.85 -9.30 -4.96
C ASN A 100 1.28 -10.72 -4.92
N ALA A 101 0.41 -11.10 -5.87
CA ALA A 101 -0.16 -12.44 -5.92
C ALA A 101 0.89 -13.49 -6.32
N VAL A 102 1.73 -13.18 -7.33
CA VAL A 102 2.76 -14.09 -7.84
C VAL A 102 3.89 -14.28 -6.84
N VAL A 103 4.39 -13.19 -6.23
CA VAL A 103 5.48 -13.29 -5.25
C VAL A 103 5.01 -14.07 -4.02
N ARG A 104 3.77 -13.88 -3.56
CA ARG A 104 3.20 -14.70 -2.48
C ARG A 104 2.97 -16.16 -2.87
N TYR A 105 2.68 -16.45 -4.14
CA TYR A 105 2.60 -17.82 -4.62
C TYR A 105 3.97 -18.52 -4.53
N LEU A 106 5.05 -17.79 -4.82
CA LEU A 106 6.41 -18.31 -4.75
C LEU A 106 6.97 -18.34 -3.32
N ASP A 107 6.54 -17.42 -2.47
CA ASP A 107 6.90 -17.31 -1.06
C ASP A 107 5.63 -17.17 -0.20
N GLY A 108 5.14 -18.30 0.30
CA GLY A 108 3.88 -18.40 1.01
C GLY A 108 3.83 -17.67 2.36
N ASP A 109 4.98 -17.28 2.91
CA ASP A 109 5.05 -16.57 4.19
C ASP A 109 4.74 -15.08 4.05
N LEU A 110 4.84 -14.54 2.83
CA LEU A 110 4.54 -13.14 2.56
C LEU A 110 3.07 -12.81 2.78
N LYS A 111 2.84 -11.63 3.36
CA LYS A 111 1.50 -11.06 3.57
C LYS A 111 1.23 -10.03 2.47
N THR A 112 0.25 -10.31 1.63
CA THR A 112 -0.12 -9.45 0.48
C THR A 112 -1.61 -9.15 0.42
N VAL A 113 -2.34 -9.52 1.47
CA VAL A 113 -3.76 -9.22 1.67
C VAL A 113 -3.85 -8.30 2.87
N HIS A 114 -4.67 -7.26 2.74
CA HIS A 114 -4.82 -6.24 3.75
C HIS A 114 -5.46 -6.79 5.03
N CYS A 115 -5.15 -6.13 6.14
CA CYS A 115 -5.75 -6.39 7.44
C CYS A 115 -7.27 -6.20 7.42
N ARG A 116 -8.01 -7.01 8.19
CA ARG A 116 -9.48 -6.95 8.29
C ARG A 116 -9.96 -6.72 9.72
N ASN A 117 -11.16 -6.16 9.85
CA ASN A 117 -11.79 -5.82 11.12
C ASN A 117 -10.83 -4.98 11.98
N ASP A 118 -10.53 -5.41 13.21
CA ASP A 118 -9.62 -4.69 14.12
C ASP A 118 -8.13 -5.08 13.95
N GLU A 119 -7.78 -5.85 12.92
CA GLU A 119 -6.37 -6.14 12.61
C GLU A 119 -5.52 -4.91 12.26
N PRO A 120 -6.02 -3.83 11.62
CA PRO A 120 -5.21 -2.63 11.39
C PRO A 120 -4.65 -1.99 12.68
N GLU A 121 -5.36 -2.10 13.81
CA GLU A 121 -4.86 -1.65 15.12
C GLU A 121 -3.68 -2.53 15.59
N LYS A 122 -3.83 -3.86 15.46
CA LYS A 122 -2.75 -4.81 15.78
C LYS A 122 -1.54 -4.61 14.88
N CYS A 123 -1.77 -4.32 13.60
CA CYS A 123 -0.74 -4.01 12.63
C CYS A 123 0.02 -2.73 13.02
N ALA A 124 -0.70 -1.69 13.47
CA ALA A 124 -0.08 -0.47 13.98
C ALA A 124 0.83 -0.74 15.19
N ASP A 125 0.37 -1.54 16.16
CA ASP A 125 1.20 -1.94 17.30
C ASP A 125 2.44 -2.73 16.86
N GLN A 126 2.30 -3.67 15.92
CA GLN A 126 3.41 -4.45 15.36
C GLN A 126 4.44 -3.57 14.65
N ILE A 127 3.99 -2.51 13.97
CA ILE A 127 4.89 -1.54 13.32
C ILE A 127 5.74 -0.82 14.36
N ILE A 128 5.17 -0.43 15.51
CA ILE A 128 5.96 0.17 16.60
C ILE A 128 7.04 -0.78 17.07
N GLU A 129 6.69 -2.05 17.33
CA GLU A 129 7.68 -3.05 17.73
C GLU A 129 8.78 -3.24 16.69
N ALA A 130 8.42 -3.20 15.40
CA ALA A 130 9.36 -3.36 14.30
C ALA A 130 10.36 -2.18 14.18
N ILE A 131 9.92 -0.95 14.44
CA ILE A 131 10.79 0.23 14.34
C ILE A 131 11.51 0.57 15.66
N ARG A 132 11.07 0.01 16.79
CA ARG A 132 11.67 0.23 18.11
C ARG A 132 13.19 0.06 18.15
N PRO A 133 13.82 -0.94 17.50
CA PRO A 133 15.28 -1.09 17.53
C PRO A 133 16.06 0.08 16.89
N ALA A 134 15.41 0.87 16.02
CA ALA A 134 16.01 2.07 15.45
C ALA A 134 16.03 3.25 16.44
N ASP A 135 15.31 3.15 17.57
CA ASP A 135 15.15 4.19 18.58
C ASP A 135 14.88 5.59 17.99
N PRO A 136 13.87 5.72 17.10
CA PRO A 136 13.65 6.97 16.38
C PRO A 136 13.15 8.05 17.34
N HIS A 137 13.73 9.26 17.22
CA HIS A 137 13.17 10.43 17.87
C HIS A 137 12.02 10.98 17.03
N THR A 138 12.20 11.13 15.72
CA THR A 138 11.17 11.61 14.77
C THR A 138 10.75 10.51 13.80
N VAL A 139 9.44 10.32 13.61
CA VAL A 139 8.89 9.35 12.66
C VAL A 139 8.07 10.05 11.57
N GLY A 140 8.42 9.78 10.32
CA GLY A 140 7.69 10.22 9.13
C GLY A 140 6.64 9.21 8.71
N LEU A 141 5.45 9.67 8.32
CA LEU A 141 4.38 8.87 7.74
C LEU A 141 3.97 9.47 6.38
N VAL A 142 4.15 8.70 5.33
CA VAL A 142 3.75 9.05 3.95
C VAL A 142 2.52 8.22 3.60
N GLY A 143 1.38 8.88 3.47
CA GLY A 143 0.06 8.25 3.31
C GLY A 143 -0.57 7.98 4.67
N LEU A 144 -1.66 8.68 4.97
CA LEU A 144 -2.36 8.61 6.25
C LEU A 144 -2.99 7.23 6.44
N GLN A 145 -2.44 6.47 7.39
CA GLN A 145 -3.05 5.28 7.94
C GLN A 145 -3.52 5.56 9.37
N PRO A 146 -4.83 5.71 9.63
CA PRO A 146 -5.34 6.29 10.89
C PRO A 146 -4.98 5.55 12.18
N ALA A 147 -4.87 4.22 12.13
CA ALA A 147 -4.41 3.40 13.25
C ALA A 147 -2.91 3.63 13.52
N ILE A 148 -2.09 3.58 12.47
CA ILE A 148 -0.64 3.80 12.55
C ILE A 148 -0.35 5.20 13.11
N LEU A 149 -1.00 6.25 12.58
CA LEU A 149 -0.82 7.61 13.07
C LEU A 149 -1.21 7.75 14.56
N ALA A 150 -2.29 7.08 14.99
CA ALA A 150 -2.74 7.11 16.39
C ALA A 150 -1.66 6.56 17.33
N VAL A 151 -1.11 5.40 16.98
CA VAL A 151 -0.10 4.73 17.81
C VAL A 151 1.23 5.49 17.76
N LEU A 152 1.63 6.03 16.60
CA LEU A 152 2.81 6.89 16.49
C LEU A 152 2.72 8.13 17.38
N SER A 153 1.61 8.88 17.26
CA SER A 153 1.37 10.09 18.08
C SER A 153 1.40 9.76 19.57
N LYS A 154 0.74 8.67 19.98
CA LYS A 154 0.75 8.20 21.37
C LYS A 154 2.14 7.81 21.87
N THR A 155 2.97 7.23 21.02
CA THR A 155 4.27 6.63 21.41
C THR A 155 5.39 7.67 21.42
N TYR A 156 5.46 8.52 20.41
CA TYR A 156 6.56 9.47 20.20
C TYR A 156 6.18 10.91 20.54
N GLY A 157 4.89 11.20 20.76
CA GLY A 157 4.37 12.56 20.88
C GLY A 157 4.04 13.15 19.51
N PRO A 158 2.93 13.88 19.35
CA PRO A 158 2.50 14.44 18.07
C PRO A 158 3.52 15.39 17.44
N GLU A 159 4.33 16.07 18.26
CA GLU A 159 5.39 16.97 17.82
C GLU A 159 6.56 16.28 17.11
N ASN A 160 6.72 14.97 17.33
CA ASN A 160 7.78 14.15 16.75
C ASN A 160 7.27 13.25 15.60
N VAL A 161 6.04 13.49 15.13
CA VAL A 161 5.45 12.75 14.02
C VAL A 161 5.17 13.70 12.86
N LEU A 162 5.72 13.39 11.69
CA LEU A 162 5.50 14.16 10.46
C LEU A 162 4.64 13.36 9.51
N CYS A 163 3.42 13.81 9.21
CA CYS A 163 2.50 13.10 8.32
C CYS A 163 2.23 13.91 7.05
N VAL A 164 2.37 13.28 5.89
CA VAL A 164 1.98 13.84 4.59
C VAL A 164 0.92 12.98 3.91
N ASP A 165 -0.02 13.62 3.22
CA ASP A 165 -1.04 12.96 2.42
C ASP A 165 -1.44 13.79 1.19
N ARG A 166 -1.94 13.12 0.14
CA ARG A 166 -2.40 13.74 -1.12
C ARG A 166 -3.93 13.81 -1.25
N ASP A 167 -4.69 13.37 -0.26
CA ASP A 167 -6.13 13.59 -0.16
C ASP A 167 -6.41 15.08 0.15
N THR A 168 -6.97 15.78 -0.82
CA THR A 168 -7.26 17.21 -0.71
C THR A 168 -8.21 17.56 0.44
N SER A 169 -9.05 16.62 0.87
CA SER A 169 -9.96 16.84 2.00
C SER A 169 -9.26 16.77 3.37
N LEU A 170 -8.01 16.30 3.44
CA LEU A 170 -7.19 16.33 4.64
C LEU A 170 -6.37 17.62 4.78
N ARG A 171 -6.31 18.47 3.75
CA ARG A 171 -5.53 19.71 3.79
C ARG A 171 -5.98 20.62 4.94
N GLY A 172 -5.01 21.07 5.74
CA GLY A 172 -5.26 21.95 6.87
C GLY A 172 -5.96 21.28 8.05
N THR A 173 -6.10 19.95 8.02
CA THR A 173 -6.66 19.17 9.13
C THR A 173 -5.55 18.65 10.04
N SER A 174 -5.94 18.13 11.19
CA SER A 174 -5.06 17.39 12.09
C SER A 174 -5.77 16.14 12.57
N LYS A 175 -5.02 15.07 12.80
CA LYS A 175 -5.53 13.82 13.40
C LYS A 175 -4.59 13.39 14.52
N HIS A 176 -5.16 13.04 15.67
CA HIS A 176 -4.39 12.69 16.87
C HIS A 176 -3.33 13.74 17.20
N ASP A 177 -3.73 15.01 17.08
CA ASP A 177 -2.90 16.21 17.26
C ASP A 177 -1.69 16.36 16.31
N VAL A 178 -1.57 15.48 15.31
CA VAL A 178 -0.58 15.59 14.23
C VAL A 178 -1.18 16.34 13.04
N PRO A 179 -0.59 17.45 12.59
CA PRO A 179 -0.99 18.12 11.35
C PRO A 179 -0.80 17.21 10.13
N ILE A 180 -1.79 17.17 9.24
CA ILE A 180 -1.67 16.46 7.98
C ILE A 180 -1.17 17.44 6.92
N LEU A 181 0.10 17.30 6.55
CA LEU A 181 0.75 18.15 5.57
C LEU A 181 0.43 17.70 4.14
N TRP A 182 0.52 18.62 3.19
CA TRP A 182 0.30 18.28 1.79
C TRP A 182 1.50 17.52 1.21
N GLY A 183 1.25 16.37 0.58
CA GLY A 183 2.29 15.51 -0.01
C GLY A 183 2.82 15.99 -1.36
N ASP A 184 3.37 17.21 -1.43
CA ASP A 184 4.18 17.66 -2.57
C ASP A 184 5.66 17.29 -2.40
N GLU A 185 6.48 17.59 -3.42
CA GLU A 185 7.90 17.25 -3.45
C GLU A 185 8.67 17.88 -2.27
N GLU A 186 8.50 19.20 -2.06
CA GLU A 186 9.19 19.95 -1.00
C GLU A 186 8.84 19.41 0.39
N THR A 187 7.56 19.22 0.67
CA THR A 187 7.11 18.74 1.99
C THR A 187 7.50 17.29 2.21
N THR A 188 7.44 16.45 1.17
CA THR A 188 7.89 15.06 1.28
C THR A 188 9.39 15.00 1.53
N GLU A 189 10.21 15.79 0.83
CA GLU A 189 11.65 15.89 1.09
C GLU A 189 11.95 16.35 2.52
N MET A 190 11.16 17.28 3.05
CA MET A 190 11.23 17.69 4.45
C MET A 190 10.96 16.51 5.41
N VAL A 191 9.92 15.70 5.15
CA VAL A 191 9.65 14.49 5.96
C VAL A 191 10.84 13.53 5.93
N PHE A 192 11.40 13.26 4.76
CA PHE A 192 12.54 12.34 4.61
C PHE A 192 13.81 12.85 5.28
N SER A 193 14.07 14.16 5.23
CA SER A 193 15.28 14.76 5.79
C SER A 193 15.24 14.94 7.31
N ARG A 194 14.04 15.00 7.91
CA ARG A 194 13.88 15.23 9.36
C ARG A 194 13.49 14.00 10.16
N SER A 195 13.07 12.93 9.51
CA SER A 195 12.66 11.70 10.21
C SER A 195 13.83 10.74 10.33
N ASP A 196 13.97 10.11 11.49
CA ASP A 196 14.93 9.02 11.69
C ASP A 196 14.44 7.74 11.01
N VAL A 197 13.11 7.56 10.96
CA VAL A 197 12.42 6.47 10.26
C VAL A 197 11.25 7.03 9.46
N VAL A 198 11.08 6.59 8.22
CA VAL A 198 9.91 6.91 7.39
C VAL A 198 9.11 5.65 7.10
N LEU A 199 7.82 5.70 7.41
CA LEU A 199 6.83 4.70 7.06
C LEU A 199 6.07 5.19 5.82
N SER A 200 6.20 4.49 4.70
CA SER A 200 5.48 4.79 3.46
C SER A 200 4.44 3.71 3.19
N THR A 201 3.21 4.11 2.88
CA THR A 201 2.18 3.17 2.42
C THR A 201 2.58 2.53 1.09
N GLY A 202 2.06 1.33 0.83
CA GLY A 202 2.26 0.66 -0.46
C GLY A 202 1.60 1.39 -1.63
N SER A 203 0.63 2.28 -1.39
CA SER A 203 0.00 3.09 -2.45
C SER A 203 0.96 4.06 -3.13
N THR A 204 2.10 4.41 -2.50
CA THR A 204 3.12 5.25 -3.16
C THR A 204 3.74 4.57 -4.38
N VAL A 205 3.82 3.24 -4.37
CA VAL A 205 4.29 2.44 -5.52
C VAL A 205 3.25 2.43 -6.66
N VAL A 206 1.96 2.62 -6.34
CA VAL A 206 0.89 2.64 -7.34
C VAL A 206 0.68 4.05 -7.89
N ASN A 207 0.80 5.07 -7.04
CA ASN A 207 0.47 6.44 -7.41
C ASN A 207 1.66 7.17 -8.08
N GLY A 208 2.90 6.74 -7.79
CA GLY A 208 4.13 7.41 -8.23
C GLY A 208 4.33 8.79 -7.59
#